data_AF-A0A212AC86-F1
#
_entry.id   AF-A0A212AC86-F1
#
_cell.length_a   1.000
_cell.length_b   1.000
_cell.length_c   1.000
_cell.angle_alpha   90.00
_cell.angle_beta   90.00
_cell.angle_gamma   90.00
#
_symmetry.space_group_name_H-M   'P 1'
#
loop_
_entity.id
_entity.type
_entity.pdbx_description
1 polymer ?
#
loop_
_entity_poly.entity_id
_entity_poly.type
_entity_poly.pdbx_seq_one_letter_code
_entity_poly.pdbx_strand_id
1 'polypeptide(L)'
;MSCLSAAPDWLKQPKDAIGPESDRLLLVEPGPSLAPLIQQFPGGVSMIYCRFTTISPEFVRRIAPDCILSPIVARQFDIVDLVRLLDRCNYRGSVVAVTDPLPAPTMVLSELRRFNRRLDMSLLELASAGGRRLHT
;
A
#
# COMPACT_ATOMS: atom_id res chain seq x y z
N MET A 1 18.63 12.90 -26.06
CA MET A 1 19.38 12.45 -24.87
C MET A 1 18.36 11.98 -23.84
N SER A 2 18.06 10.67 -23.85
CA SER A 2 17.04 10.07 -22.99
C SER A 2 17.60 9.80 -21.60
N CYS A 3 17.18 10.60 -20.62
CA CYS A 3 17.43 10.31 -19.22
C CYS A 3 16.41 9.24 -18.76
N LEU A 4 16.63 7.98 -19.13
CA LEU A 4 16.04 6.85 -18.40
C LEU A 4 16.82 6.72 -17.09
N SER A 5 16.47 7.58 -16.13
CA SER A 5 16.87 7.35 -14.75
C SER A 5 16.20 6.05 -14.34
N ALA A 6 17.00 5.00 -14.11
CA ALA A 6 16.51 3.78 -13.51
C ALA A 6 15.71 4.17 -12.26
N ALA A 7 14.42 3.83 -12.24
CA ALA A 7 13.62 3.99 -11.04
C ALA A 7 14.40 3.31 -9.89
N PRO A 8 14.63 3.99 -8.76
CA PRO A 8 15.37 3.38 -7.68
C PRO A 8 14.66 2.09 -7.24
N ASP A 9 15.41 1.08 -6.77
CA ASP A 9 14.93 -0.28 -6.44
C ASP A 9 13.71 -0.33 -5.48
N TRP A 10 13.45 0.77 -4.77
CA TRP A 10 12.29 0.94 -3.87
C TRP A 10 11.03 1.50 -4.57
N LEU A 11 11.13 2.09 -5.76
CA LEU A 11 10.00 2.56 -6.57
C LEU A 11 9.49 1.40 -7.42
N LYS A 12 8.80 0.47 -6.75
CA LYS A 12 8.19 -0.69 -7.40
C LYS A 12 7.01 -0.25 -8.27
N GLN A 13 6.85 -0.84 -9.45
CA GLN A 13 5.56 -0.75 -10.14
C GLN A 13 4.49 -1.37 -9.23
N PRO A 14 3.21 -0.95 -9.33
CA PRO A 14 2.14 -1.53 -8.50
C PRO A 14 2.12 -3.06 -8.55
N LYS A 15 2.41 -3.66 -9.72
CA LYS A 15 2.51 -5.12 -9.90
C LYS A 15 3.73 -5.79 -9.24
N ASP A 16 4.80 -5.03 -8.99
CA ASP A 16 6.01 -5.55 -8.31
C ASP A 16 5.88 -5.41 -6.79
N ALA A 17 5.09 -4.43 -6.34
CA ALA A 17 4.74 -4.25 -4.93
C ALA A 17 3.70 -5.27 -4.46
N ILE A 18 2.79 -5.65 -5.36
CA ILE A 18 1.67 -6.56 -5.12
C ILE A 18 2.02 -7.82 -5.90
N GLY A 19 2.66 -8.79 -5.23
CA GLY A 19 3.30 -9.93 -5.89
C GLY A 19 2.45 -10.57 -6.98
N PRO A 20 3.07 -11.12 -8.05
CA PRO A 20 2.40 -11.49 -9.29
C PRO A 20 1.28 -12.54 -9.15
N GLU A 21 1.20 -13.23 -8.02
CA GLU A 21 0.20 -14.25 -7.68
C GLU A 21 -0.93 -13.71 -6.77
N SER A 22 -0.98 -12.40 -6.51
CA SER A 22 -1.98 -11.81 -5.61
C SER A 22 -3.31 -11.57 -6.34
N ASP A 23 -4.25 -12.50 -6.21
CA ASP A 23 -5.58 -12.38 -6.82
C ASP A 23 -6.63 -11.73 -5.90
N ARG A 24 -6.38 -11.64 -4.59
CA ARG A 24 -7.30 -11.05 -3.60
C ARG A 24 -6.66 -9.88 -2.87
N LEU A 25 -7.09 -8.67 -3.23
CA LEU A 25 -6.61 -7.44 -2.63
C LEU A 25 -7.63 -6.88 -1.65
N LEU A 26 -7.16 -6.51 -0.45
CA LEU A 26 -7.95 -5.76 0.51
C LEU A 26 -7.44 -4.33 0.61
N LEU A 27 -8.27 -3.36 0.24
CA LEU A 27 -7.96 -1.94 0.30
C LEU A 27 -8.57 -1.35 1.58
N VAL A 28 -7.72 -0.81 2.44
CA VAL A 28 -8.10 -0.24 3.74
C VAL A 28 -8.11 1.29 3.66
N GLU A 29 -9.25 1.90 3.96
CA GLU A 29 -9.51 3.34 3.76
C GLU A 29 -9.11 3.80 2.35
N PRO A 30 -9.79 3.29 1.30
CA PRO A 30 -9.58 3.78 -0.06
C PRO A 30 -10.01 5.25 -0.17
N GLY A 31 -9.06 6.15 0.08
CA GLY A 31 -9.19 7.57 -0.20
C GLY A 31 -9.03 7.86 -1.70
N PRO A 32 -9.23 9.13 -2.11
CA PRO A 32 -9.01 9.56 -3.49
C PRO A 32 -7.60 9.25 -3.99
N SER A 33 -6.62 9.20 -3.08
CA SER A 33 -5.24 8.81 -3.40
C SER A 33 -5.15 7.38 -3.98
N LEU A 34 -5.97 6.43 -3.53
CA LEU A 34 -5.92 5.05 -4.06
C LEU A 34 -6.67 4.87 -5.39
N ALA A 35 -7.51 5.81 -5.80
CA ALA A 35 -8.29 5.74 -7.03
C ALA A 35 -7.46 5.47 -8.31
N PRO A 36 -6.35 6.20 -8.58
CA PRO A 36 -5.52 5.94 -9.77
C PRO A 36 -4.86 4.56 -9.75
N LEU A 37 -4.62 4.00 -8.57
CA LEU A 37 -3.98 2.70 -8.40
C LEU A 37 -4.95 1.56 -8.70
N ILE A 38 -6.23 1.70 -8.34
CA ILE A 38 -7.30 0.74 -8.71
C ILE A 38 -7.39 0.56 -10.24
N GLN A 39 -7.22 1.66 -10.99
CA GLN A 39 -7.26 1.67 -12.45
C GLN A 39 -6.05 0.99 -13.11
N GLN A 40 -4.98 0.72 -12.35
CA GLN A 40 -3.73 0.15 -12.88
C GLN A 40 -3.67 -1.37 -12.80
N PHE A 41 -4.61 -2.02 -12.10
CA PHE A 41 -4.62 -3.47 -12.03
C PHE A 41 -5.28 -4.10 -13.26
N PRO A 42 -4.72 -5.21 -13.77
CA PRO A 42 -5.37 -5.96 -14.83
C PRO A 42 -6.72 -6.53 -14.37
N GLY A 43 -7.62 -6.77 -15.32
CA GLY A 43 -8.85 -7.52 -15.04
C GLY A 43 -8.52 -8.92 -14.52
N GLY A 44 -9.25 -9.38 -13.50
CA GLY A 44 -9.07 -10.70 -12.87
C GLY A 44 -8.77 -10.64 -11.37
N VAL A 45 -8.33 -9.49 -10.86
CA VAL A 45 -8.05 -9.30 -9.42
C VAL A 45 -9.33 -8.98 -8.65
N SER A 46 -9.62 -9.74 -7.59
CA SER A 46 -10.72 -9.48 -6.67
C SER A 46 -10.31 -8.41 -5.66
N MET A 47 -11.02 -7.27 -5.65
CA MET A 47 -10.74 -6.16 -4.74
C MET A 47 -11.88 -5.97 -3.74
N ILE A 48 -11.52 -5.93 -2.47
CA ILE A 48 -12.45 -5.67 -1.37
C ILE A 48 -12.03 -4.40 -0.68
N TYR A 49 -13.00 -3.53 -0.41
CA TYR A 49 -12.78 -2.25 0.24
C TYR A 49 -13.32 -2.32 1.66
N CYS A 50 -12.53 -1.87 2.65
CA CYS A 50 -12.97 -1.81 4.03
C CYS A 50 -12.43 -0.58 4.76
N ARG A 51 -13.07 -0.26 5.87
CA ARG A 51 -12.56 0.72 6.82
C ARG A 51 -11.62 0.06 7.81
N PHE A 52 -10.71 0.83 8.38
CA PHE A 52 -9.82 0.33 9.42
C PHE A 52 -10.59 -0.30 10.58
N THR A 53 -11.70 0.32 10.99
CA THR A 53 -12.58 -0.16 12.07
C THR A 53 -13.29 -1.48 11.78
N THR A 54 -13.32 -1.92 10.53
CA THR A 54 -13.94 -3.20 10.13
C THR A 54 -12.97 -4.38 10.24
N ILE A 55 -11.67 -4.10 10.36
CA ILE A 55 -10.64 -5.14 10.41
C ILE A 55 -10.73 -5.86 11.75
N SER A 56 -11.03 -7.16 11.67
CA SER A 56 -11.00 -8.09 12.78
C SER A 56 -10.37 -9.41 12.33
N PRO A 57 -9.94 -10.29 13.25
CA PRO A 57 -9.41 -11.60 12.89
C PRO A 57 -10.40 -12.43 12.06
N GLU A 58 -11.70 -12.35 12.37
CA GLU A 58 -12.76 -13.04 11.63
C GLU A 58 -12.93 -12.47 10.22
N PHE A 59 -12.89 -11.14 10.09
CA PHE A 59 -12.98 -10.47 8.81
C PHE A 59 -11.80 -10.85 7.91
N VAL A 60 -10.56 -10.76 8.41
CA VAL A 60 -9.35 -11.10 7.67
C VAL A 60 -9.36 -12.58 7.25
N ARG A 61 -9.77 -13.50 8.14
CA ARG A 61 -9.90 -14.92 7.80
C ARG A 61 -10.96 -15.19 6.73
N ARG A 62 -12.10 -14.50 6.80
CA ARG A 62 -13.19 -14.66 5.84
C ARG A 62 -12.80 -14.15 4.45
N ILE A 63 -12.14 -13.00 4.40
CA ILE A 63 -11.69 -12.41 3.12
C ILE A 63 -10.49 -13.18 2.56
N ALA A 64 -9.59 -13.64 3.43
CA ALA A 64 -8.33 -14.29 3.09
C ALA A 64 -7.56 -13.51 2.00
N PRO A 65 -7.18 -12.24 2.26
CA PRO A 65 -6.49 -11.42 1.26
C PRO A 65 -5.03 -11.86 1.10
N ASP A 66 -4.57 -11.94 -0.15
CA ASP A 66 -3.16 -12.21 -0.46
C ASP A 66 -2.30 -10.98 -0.19
N CYS A 67 -2.88 -9.79 -0.42
CA CYS A 67 -2.22 -8.52 -0.20
C CYS A 67 -3.19 -7.46 0.34
N ILE A 68 -2.71 -6.66 1.30
CA ILE A 68 -3.44 -5.54 1.89
C ILE A 68 -2.80 -4.23 1.47
N LEU A 69 -3.58 -3.32 0.89
CA LEU A 69 -3.14 -2.00 0.50
C LEU A 69 -3.74 -0.96 1.44
N SER A 70 -2.93 -0.01 1.87
CA SER A 70 -3.39 1.03 2.79
C SER A 70 -2.55 2.29 2.68
N PRO A 71 -3.12 3.50 2.83
CA PRO A 71 -2.33 4.71 2.91
C PRO A 71 -1.39 4.69 4.12
N ILE A 72 -0.23 5.32 4.00
CA ILE A 72 0.74 5.39 5.10
C ILE A 72 0.17 6.14 6.31
N VAL A 73 -0.64 7.17 6.03
CA VAL A 73 -1.34 7.99 7.02
C VAL A 73 -2.78 8.15 6.55
N ALA A 74 -3.72 7.79 7.41
CA ALA A 74 -5.14 8.05 7.23
C ALA A 74 -5.67 8.92 8.37
N ARG A 75 -6.93 9.35 8.26
CA ARG A 75 -7.56 10.22 9.27
C ARG A 75 -7.63 9.59 10.66
N GLN A 76 -7.76 8.26 10.74
CA GLN A 76 -8.07 7.55 11.99
C GLN A 76 -6.98 6.59 12.47
N PHE A 77 -5.97 6.32 11.63
CA PHE A 77 -4.89 5.38 11.92
C PHE A 77 -3.69 5.71 11.02
N ASP A 78 -2.51 5.27 11.41
CA ASP A 78 -1.36 5.18 10.52
C ASP A 78 -1.05 3.72 10.16
N ILE A 79 -0.18 3.51 9.19
CA ILE A 79 0.19 2.16 8.75
C ILE A 79 0.77 1.30 9.88
N VAL A 80 1.37 1.89 10.92
CA VAL A 80 1.91 1.15 12.07
C VAL A 80 0.77 0.58 12.91
N ASP A 81 -0.30 1.34 13.12
CA ASP A 81 -1.52 0.85 13.78
C ASP A 81 -2.15 -0.31 12.99
N LEU A 82 -2.20 -0.21 11.66
CA LEU A 82 -2.68 -1.31 10.81
C LEU A 82 -1.80 -2.56 10.93
N VAL A 83 -0.49 -2.40 10.82
CA VAL A 83 0.47 -3.50 10.96
C VAL A 83 0.34 -4.21 12.30
N ARG A 84 0.14 -3.45 13.39
CA ARG A 84 -0.11 -4.00 14.73
C ARG A 84 -1.42 -4.77 14.80
N LEU A 85 -2.48 -4.25 14.20
CA LEU A 85 -3.77 -4.93 14.13
C LEU A 85 -3.69 -6.22 13.32
N LEU A 86 -2.99 -6.20 12.19
CA LEU A 86 -2.79 -7.36 11.33
C LEU A 86 -1.95 -8.45 11.99
N ASP A 87 -0.93 -8.08 12.78
CA ASP A 87 -0.17 -9.06 13.57
C ASP A 87 -1.07 -9.74 14.62
N ARG A 88 -1.96 -8.99 15.29
CA ARG A 88 -2.99 -9.56 16.20
C ARG A 88 -4.00 -10.45 15.47
N CYS A 89 -4.28 -10.15 14.20
CA CYS A 89 -5.11 -11.00 13.34
C CYS A 89 -4.35 -12.24 12.82
N ASN A 90 -3.07 -12.38 13.16
CA ASN A 90 -2.20 -13.44 12.67
C ASN A 90 -2.04 -13.45 11.13
N TYR A 91 -2.20 -12.29 10.50
CA TYR A 91 -2.03 -12.11 9.07
C TYR A 91 -0.55 -12.35 8.67
N ARG A 92 -0.35 -12.91 7.48
CA ARG A 92 0.97 -13.30 6.95
C ARG A 92 1.18 -12.97 5.48
N GLY A 93 0.20 -12.36 4.81
CA GLY A 93 0.37 -11.89 3.44
C GLY A 93 1.12 -10.56 3.39
N SER A 94 1.21 -9.99 2.18
CA SER A 94 1.95 -8.75 1.95
C SER A 94 1.12 -7.52 2.32
N VAL A 95 1.80 -6.47 2.79
CA VAL A 95 1.21 -5.16 3.05
C VAL A 95 1.92 -4.13 2.19
N VAL A 96 1.14 -3.40 1.39
CA VAL A 96 1.62 -2.33 0.54
C VAL A 96 1.14 -1.00 1.11
N ALA A 97 2.09 -0.25 1.68
CA ALA A 97 1.86 1.11 2.14
C ALA A 97 1.86 2.04 0.92
N VAL A 98 0.80 2.82 0.76
CA VAL A 98 0.64 3.76 -0.35
C VAL A 98 0.84 5.18 0.15
N THR A 99 1.56 5.99 -0.59
CA THR A 99 1.86 7.37 -0.20
C THR A 99 1.93 8.28 -1.40
N ASP A 100 1.65 9.58 -1.19
CA ASP A 100 2.12 10.63 -2.09
C ASP A 100 3.66 10.69 -2.07
N PRO A 101 4.30 11.34 -3.07
CA PRO A 101 5.76 11.40 -3.16
C PRO A 101 6.39 11.95 -1.88
N LEU A 102 7.29 11.17 -1.28
CA LEU A 102 7.95 11.56 -0.03
C LEU A 102 9.30 12.21 -0.32
N PRO A 103 9.74 13.20 0.49
CA PRO A 103 11.07 13.78 0.34
C PRO A 103 12.21 12.79 0.67
N ALA A 104 11.94 11.76 1.48
CA ALA A 104 12.92 10.75 1.90
C ALA A 104 12.28 9.35 2.13
N PRO A 105 11.86 8.63 1.07
CA PRO A 105 11.09 7.37 1.19
C PRO A 105 11.87 6.21 1.81
N THR A 106 13.20 6.19 1.66
CA THR A 106 14.07 5.14 2.24
C THR A 106 14.10 5.19 3.77
N MET A 107 13.98 6.38 4.36
CA MET A 107 13.91 6.55 5.81
C MET A 107 12.59 5.98 6.35
N VAL A 108 11.49 6.28 5.66
CA VAL A 108 10.16 5.77 6.01
C VAL A 108 10.11 4.24 5.90
N LEU A 109 10.60 3.67 4.80
CA LEU A 109 10.71 2.21 4.65
C LEU A 109 11.53 1.55 5.77
N SER A 110 12.63 2.19 6.18
CA SER A 110 13.48 1.69 7.26
C SER A 110 12.75 1.67 8.60
N GLU A 111 11.98 2.71 8.90
CA GLU A 111 11.15 2.76 10.11
C GLU A 111 10.04 1.72 10.08
N LEU A 112 9.32 1.58 8.95
CA LEU A 112 8.27 0.57 8.80
C LEU A 112 8.78 -0.85 9.02
N ARG A 113 9.93 -1.20 8.43
CA ARG A 113 10.57 -2.52 8.62
C ARG A 113 11.04 -2.77 10.06
N ARG A 114 11.31 -1.72 10.84
CA ARG A 114 11.65 -1.86 12.27
C ARG A 114 10.43 -2.23 13.11
N PHE A 115 9.23 -1.79 12.74
CA PHE A 115 8.01 -2.07 13.50
C PHE A 115 7.52 -3.51 13.40
N ASN A 116 7.71 -4.16 12.26
CA ASN A 116 7.29 -5.55 12.10
C ASN A 116 8.18 -6.31 11.10
N ARG A 117 8.87 -7.35 11.57
CA ARG A 117 9.68 -8.23 10.73
C ARG A 117 8.93 -9.46 10.19
N ARG A 118 7.68 -9.66 10.61
CA ARG A 118 6.87 -10.83 10.22
C ARG A 118 6.03 -10.60 8.98
N LEU A 119 5.66 -9.36 8.70
CA LEU A 119 4.89 -9.00 7.50
C LEU A 119 5.84 -8.58 6.38
N ASP A 120 5.56 -9.05 5.18
CA ASP A 120 6.21 -8.57 3.97
C ASP A 120 5.66 -7.18 3.63
N MET A 121 6.48 -6.15 3.82
CA MET A 121 6.05 -4.75 3.65
C MET A 121 6.77 -4.08 2.47
N SER A 122 5.98 -3.52 1.56
CA SER A 122 6.43 -2.69 0.44
C SER A 122 5.82 -1.29 0.50
N LEU A 123 6.52 -0.31 -0.06
CA LEU A 123 6.03 1.07 -0.21
C LEU A 123 5.75 1.33 -1.69
N LEU A 124 4.64 1.99 -1.98
CA LEU A 124 4.24 2.37 -3.32
C LEU A 124 3.92 3.86 -3.34
N GLU A 125 4.72 4.62 -4.09
CA GLU A 125 4.44 6.03 -4.32
C GLU A 125 3.45 6.19 -5.46
N LEU A 126 2.37 6.92 -5.20
CA LEU A 126 1.47 7.38 -6.23
C LEU A 126 2.17 8.55 -6.92
N ALA A 127 2.52 8.37 -8.19
CA ALA A 127 2.97 9.49 -9.01
C ALA A 127 1.88 10.57 -8.91
N SER A 128 2.21 11.70 -8.28
CA SER A 128 1.28 12.81 -8.15
C SER A 128 0.79 13.14 -9.56
N ALA A 129 -0.51 12.99 -9.78
CA ALA A 129 -1.13 13.33 -11.05
C ALA A 129 -1.00 14.86 -11.23
N GLY A 130 0.14 15.29 -11.79
CA GLY A 130 0.41 16.66 -12.18
C GLY A 130 0.10 17.69 -11.10
N GLY A 131 1.05 17.91 -10.18
CA GLY A 131 1.18 19.22 -9.56
C GLY A 131 1.51 20.26 -10.63
N ARG A 132 0.49 20.75 -11.35
CA ARG A 132 0.62 21.93 -12.19
C ARG A 132 0.80 23.09 -11.22
N ARG A 133 2.07 23.38 -10.90
CA ARG A 133 2.50 24.63 -10.26
C ARG A 133 1.97 25.76 -11.13
N LEU A 134 0.85 26.35 -10.73
CA LEU A 134 0.50 27.70 -11.12
C LEU A 134 1.45 28.61 -10.34
N HIS A 135 2.62 28.86 -10.91
CA HIS A 135 3.38 30.06 -10.60
C HIS A 135 2.68 31.20 -11.34
N THR A 136 1.89 31.99 -10.62
CA THR A 136 1.49 33.33 -11.03
C THR A 136 2.48 34.33 -10.46
#